data_AF-A0A328ZP43-F1
#
_entry.id   AF-A0A328ZP43-F1
#
_cell.length_a   1.000
_cell.length_b   1.000
_cell.length_c   1.000
_cell.angle_alpha   90.00
_cell.angle_beta   90.00
_cell.angle_gamma   90.00
#
_symmetry.space_group_name_H-M   'P 1'
#
loop_
_entity.id
_entity.type
_entity.pdbx_description
1 polymer ?
#
loop_
_entity_poly.entity_id
_entity_poly.type
_entity_poly.pdbx_seq_one_letter_code
_entity_poly.pdbx_strand_id
1 'polypeptide(L)'
;MDVLSAEELSLHLVQEASGRQRPRSEILVASRPVGRTVDAALLEAAFHCGGGYLLFTTDDVPGEEFLGIHLYSDTFDLLDTATIGGMYSTGSFLLLGVEGTDTVRFRFIGGTDWRLRVLPRPRLRVPLLPEARGVSRPLGFSRHFEISGRPQREPAD
;
A
#
# COMPACT_ATOMS: atom_id res chain seq x y z
N MET A 1 1.82 15.85 5.05
CA MET A 1 1.36 14.47 4.91
C MET A 1 0.64 14.17 6.17
N ASP A 2 -0.65 13.95 6.04
CA ASP A 2 -1.58 13.98 7.15
C ASP A 2 -2.24 12.60 7.21
N VAL A 3 -2.22 12.00 8.39
CA VAL A 3 -2.85 10.69 8.60
C VAL A 3 -4.36 10.91 8.61
N LEU A 4 -5.07 10.12 7.81
CA LEU A 4 -6.52 10.18 7.74
C LEU A 4 -7.13 9.17 8.70
N SER A 5 -8.18 9.58 9.38
CA SER A 5 -9.04 8.71 10.19
C SER A 5 -9.99 7.90 9.30
N ALA A 6 -10.61 6.86 9.89
CA ALA A 6 -11.61 6.04 9.21
C ALA A 6 -12.89 6.83 8.82
N GLU A 7 -13.16 7.93 9.52
CA GLU A 7 -14.27 8.83 9.19
C GLU A 7 -13.97 9.64 7.92
N GLU A 8 -12.70 10.00 7.71
CA GLU A 8 -12.27 10.78 6.55
C GLU A 8 -12.11 9.90 5.30
N LEU A 9 -11.47 8.74 5.43
CA LEU A 9 -11.30 7.78 4.33
C LEU A 9 -11.43 6.34 4.85
N SER A 10 -12.30 5.57 4.20
CA SER A 10 -12.55 4.16 4.53
C SER A 10 -12.75 3.31 3.28
N LEU A 11 -12.73 2.00 3.48
CA LEU A 11 -13.08 1.01 2.46
C LEU A 11 -14.37 0.32 2.85
N HIS A 12 -15.25 0.11 1.87
CA HIS A 12 -16.44 -0.71 2.03
C HIS A 12 -16.30 -1.97 1.17
N LEU A 13 -16.24 -3.12 1.81
CA LEU A 13 -16.11 -4.40 1.12
C LEU A 13 -17.36 -4.67 0.27
N VAL A 14 -17.17 -4.77 -1.04
CA VAL A 14 -18.24 -5.08 -2.01
C VAL A 14 -18.15 -6.52 -2.53
N GLN A 15 -16.99 -7.16 -2.40
CA GLN A 15 -16.75 -8.54 -2.77
C GLN A 15 -15.70 -9.16 -1.86
N GLU A 16 -16.06 -10.25 -1.19
CA GLU A 16 -15.13 -11.06 -0.39
C GLU A 16 -14.13 -11.80 -1.28
N ALA A 17 -12.98 -12.17 -0.69
CA ALA A 17 -12.04 -13.05 -1.33
C ALA A 17 -12.67 -14.43 -1.56
N SER A 18 -12.47 -15.03 -2.74
CA SER A 18 -12.99 -16.37 -3.04
C SER A 18 -12.00 -17.17 -3.88
N GLY A 19 -11.39 -18.18 -3.26
CA GLY A 19 -10.40 -19.05 -3.91
C GLY A 19 -9.20 -18.24 -4.43
N ARG A 20 -9.18 -17.97 -5.75
CA ARG A 20 -8.12 -17.17 -6.40
C ARG A 20 -8.51 -15.70 -6.63
N GLN A 21 -9.74 -15.33 -6.33
CA GLN A 21 -10.23 -13.98 -6.54
C GLN A 21 -9.90 -13.13 -5.31
N ARG A 22 -9.21 -12.01 -5.54
CA ARG A 22 -8.93 -11.02 -4.51
C ARG A 22 -10.21 -10.32 -4.06
N PRO A 23 -10.28 -9.90 -2.79
CA PRO A 23 -11.38 -9.08 -2.31
C PRO A 23 -11.39 -7.74 -3.05
N ARG A 24 -12.55 -7.10 -3.10
CA ARG A 24 -12.70 -5.77 -3.68
C ARG A 24 -13.52 -4.90 -2.75
N SER A 25 -13.03 -3.68 -2.57
CA SER A 25 -13.69 -2.66 -1.77
C SER A 25 -13.90 -1.39 -2.58
N GLU A 26 -15.00 -0.68 -2.29
CA GLU A 26 -15.23 0.67 -2.75
C GLU A 26 -14.52 1.67 -1.83
N ILE A 27 -13.97 2.73 -2.40
CA ILE A 27 -13.31 3.80 -1.65
C ILE A 27 -14.36 4.84 -1.23
N LEU A 28 -14.40 5.15 0.07
CA LEU A 28 -15.31 6.12 0.65
C LEU A 28 -14.52 7.30 1.22
N VAL A 29 -14.97 8.52 0.94
CA VAL A 29 -14.48 9.75 1.58
C VAL A 29 -15.63 10.37 2.35
N ALA A 30 -15.44 10.64 3.65
CA ALA A 30 -16.52 11.10 4.54
C ALA A 30 -17.78 10.23 4.41
N SER A 31 -17.60 8.91 4.39
CA SER A 31 -18.63 7.88 4.17
C SER A 31 -19.39 7.97 2.84
N ARG A 32 -18.87 8.69 1.85
CA ARG A 32 -19.46 8.78 0.51
C ARG A 32 -18.62 8.03 -0.53
N PRO A 33 -19.23 7.14 -1.32
CA PRO A 33 -18.56 6.50 -2.44
C PRO A 33 -17.97 7.50 -3.42
N VAL A 34 -16.72 7.29 -3.84
CA VAL A 34 -16.07 8.09 -4.89
C VAL A 34 -16.16 7.44 -6.27
N GLY A 35 -16.84 6.29 -6.38
CA GLY A 35 -17.01 5.56 -7.65
C GLY A 35 -15.72 4.88 -8.13
N ARG A 36 -14.80 4.57 -7.22
CA ARG A 36 -13.55 3.85 -7.48
C ARG A 36 -13.42 2.67 -6.52
N THR A 37 -12.86 1.58 -7.03
CA THR A 37 -12.61 0.37 -6.25
C THR A 37 -11.12 0.09 -6.13
N VAL A 38 -10.76 -0.62 -5.08
CA VAL A 38 -9.42 -1.19 -4.86
C VAL A 38 -9.57 -2.69 -4.62
N ASP A 39 -8.66 -3.48 -5.18
CA ASP A 39 -8.59 -4.91 -4.90
C ASP A 39 -7.87 -5.11 -3.55
N ALA A 40 -8.65 -4.97 -2.47
CA ALA A 40 -8.26 -5.22 -1.09
C ALA A 40 -9.52 -5.33 -0.21
N ALA A 41 -9.39 -5.96 0.96
CA ALA A 41 -10.47 -6.08 1.94
C ALA A 41 -10.43 -4.98 3.00
N LEU A 42 -9.25 -4.66 3.51
CA LEU A 42 -9.07 -3.79 4.66
C LEU A 42 -8.16 -2.60 4.33
N LEU A 43 -8.41 -1.48 5.02
CA LEU A 43 -7.58 -0.30 5.01
C LEU A 43 -6.77 -0.25 6.31
N GLU A 44 -5.46 -0.43 6.19
CA GLU A 44 -4.52 -0.42 7.31
C GLU A 44 -4.13 1.00 7.73
N ALA A 45 -3.95 1.88 6.74
CA ALA A 45 -3.68 3.29 6.95
C ALA A 45 -3.99 4.09 5.69
N ALA A 46 -4.38 5.35 5.87
CA ALA A 46 -4.54 6.29 4.79
C ALA A 46 -3.86 7.62 5.12
N PHE A 47 -3.31 8.26 4.10
CA PHE A 47 -2.64 9.54 4.22
C PHE A 47 -3.07 10.47 3.09
N HIS A 48 -3.22 11.74 3.39
CA HIS A 48 -3.29 12.78 2.39
C HIS A 48 -1.89 13.37 2.16
N CYS A 49 -1.39 13.32 0.93
CA CYS A 49 -0.04 13.79 0.59
C CYS A 49 0.10 14.17 -0.88
N GLY A 50 0.81 15.27 -1.17
CA GLY A 50 1.21 15.62 -2.53
C GLY A 50 0.07 15.87 -3.52
N GLY A 51 -1.12 16.26 -3.05
CA GLY A 51 -2.33 16.43 -3.88
C GLY A 51 -3.01 15.11 -4.25
N GLY A 52 -3.07 14.19 -3.28
CA GLY A 52 -3.67 12.89 -3.47
C GLY A 52 -3.68 12.04 -2.20
N TYR A 53 -4.05 10.77 -2.36
CA TYR A 53 -4.29 9.84 -1.28
C TYR A 53 -3.35 8.64 -1.37
N LEU A 54 -2.63 8.35 -0.29
CA LEU A 54 -1.80 7.16 -0.15
C LEU A 54 -2.52 6.17 0.78
N LEU A 55 -2.84 4.99 0.26
CA LEU A 55 -3.59 3.95 0.96
C LEU A 55 -2.69 2.73 1.16
N PHE A 56 -2.73 2.18 2.36
CA PHE A 56 -2.14 0.91 2.74
C PHE A 56 -3.28 -0.08 3.00
N THR A 57 -3.26 -1.22 2.32
CA THR A 57 -4.38 -2.15 2.30
C THR A 57 -3.92 -3.60 2.43
N THR A 58 -4.82 -4.45 2.92
CA THR A 58 -4.60 -5.91 3.04
C THR A 58 -5.81 -6.68 2.51
N ASP A 59 -5.57 -7.92 2.10
CA ASP A 59 -6.63 -8.78 1.53
C ASP A 59 -7.43 -9.53 2.62
N ASP A 60 -7.04 -9.43 3.90
CA ASP A 60 -7.65 -10.18 5.03
C ASP A 60 -7.76 -11.69 4.77
N VAL A 61 -6.74 -12.25 4.10
CA VAL A 61 -6.66 -13.69 3.78
C VAL A 61 -5.71 -14.36 4.77
N PRO A 62 -6.21 -15.27 5.62
CA PRO A 62 -5.37 -15.96 6.59
C PRO A 62 -4.20 -16.70 5.92
N GLY A 63 -2.97 -16.39 6.36
CA GLY A 63 -1.75 -17.02 5.84
C GLY A 63 -1.22 -16.43 4.54
N GLU A 64 -1.88 -15.42 3.96
CA GLU A 64 -1.40 -14.65 2.82
C GLU A 64 -1.27 -13.17 3.19
N GLU A 65 -0.08 -12.79 3.68
CA GLU A 65 0.17 -11.42 4.13
C GLU A 65 0.76 -10.57 2.99
N PHE A 66 -0.13 -9.92 2.24
CA PHE A 66 0.23 -8.92 1.23
C PHE A 66 -0.28 -7.54 1.64
N LEU A 67 0.65 -6.59 1.71
CA LEU A 67 0.36 -5.17 1.89
C LEU A 67 0.30 -4.48 0.53
N GLY A 68 -0.89 -4.10 0.10
CA GLY A 68 -1.13 -3.20 -1.01
C GLY A 68 -0.78 -1.76 -0.63
N ILE A 69 -0.12 -1.05 -1.53
CA ILE A 69 0.24 0.35 -1.37
C ILE A 69 -0.19 1.07 -2.64
N HIS A 70 -1.13 1.98 -2.52
CA HIS A 70 -1.77 2.64 -3.65
C HIS A 70 -1.70 4.15 -3.48
N LEU A 71 -1.15 4.83 -4.49
CA LEU A 71 -1.18 6.29 -4.56
C LEU A 71 -2.21 6.72 -5.59
N TYR A 72 -3.18 7.51 -5.15
CA TYR A 72 -4.22 8.10 -5.98
C TYR A 72 -4.03 9.62 -6.09
N SER A 73 -4.51 10.22 -7.17
CA SER A 73 -4.72 11.68 -7.26
C SER A 73 -5.89 12.14 -6.37
N ASP A 74 -6.08 13.45 -6.24
CA ASP A 74 -7.28 14.04 -5.61
C ASP A 74 -8.60 13.60 -6.26
N THR A 75 -8.56 13.17 -7.52
CA THR A 75 -9.70 12.64 -8.31
C THR A 75 -9.84 11.11 -8.23
N PHE A 76 -9.06 10.46 -7.37
CA PHE A 76 -9.00 8.99 -7.23
C PHE A 76 -8.60 8.24 -8.51
N ASP A 77 -7.73 8.83 -9.32
CA ASP A 77 -7.04 8.12 -10.40
C ASP A 77 -5.77 7.48 -9.85
N LEU A 78 -5.55 6.20 -10.16
CA LEU A 78 -4.40 5.45 -9.65
C LEU A 78 -3.10 5.94 -10.33
N LEU A 79 -2.23 6.59 -9.54
CA LEU A 79 -0.96 7.15 -10.01
C LEU A 79 0.19 6.14 -9.90
N ASP A 80 0.22 5.36 -8.83
CA ASP A 80 1.26 4.37 -8.59
C ASP A 80 0.76 3.29 -7.62
N THR A 81 1.30 2.08 -7.74
CA THR A 81 0.96 0.97 -6.86
C THR A 81 2.14 0.04 -6.65
N ALA A 82 2.21 -0.56 -5.48
CA ALA A 82 3.16 -1.59 -5.12
C ALA A 82 2.53 -2.58 -4.14
N THR A 83 3.10 -3.77 -4.08
CA THR A 83 2.73 -4.78 -3.09
C THR A 83 3.97 -5.22 -2.34
N ILE A 84 3.89 -5.23 -1.01
CA ILE A 84 4.90 -5.81 -0.13
C ILE A 84 4.37 -7.13 0.41
N GLY A 85 5.10 -8.22 0.20
CA GLY A 85 4.70 -9.53 0.71
C GLY A 85 5.53 -10.66 0.12
N GLY A 86 5.29 -11.86 0.61
CA GLY A 86 5.97 -13.08 0.16
C GLY A 86 5.21 -14.31 0.64
N MET A 87 5.34 -15.42 -0.09
CA MET A 87 4.79 -16.70 0.37
C MET A 87 5.38 -17.06 1.73
N TYR A 88 4.55 -17.60 2.63
CA TYR A 88 4.94 -18.09 3.96
C TYR A 88 5.43 -17.03 4.95
N SER A 89 5.15 -15.76 4.69
CA SER A 89 5.55 -14.70 5.61
C SER A 89 4.37 -14.27 6.47
N THR A 90 4.58 -14.21 7.77
CA THR A 90 3.63 -13.61 8.71
C THR A 90 4.06 -12.19 9.03
N GLY A 91 3.14 -11.24 8.91
CA GLY A 91 3.41 -9.84 9.19
C GLY A 91 2.11 -9.12 9.48
N SER A 92 2.09 -8.30 10.52
CA SER A 92 1.00 -7.37 10.78
C SER A 92 1.45 -5.97 10.43
N PHE A 93 0.56 -5.18 9.84
CA PHE A 93 0.85 -3.78 9.58
C PHE A 93 0.92 -3.02 10.91
N LEU A 94 1.97 -2.22 11.06
CA LEU A 94 2.13 -1.32 12.19
C LEU A 94 2.70 0.01 11.69
N LEU A 95 1.92 1.07 11.80
CA LEU A 95 2.40 2.42 11.51
C LEU A 95 3.41 2.86 12.58
N LEU A 96 4.63 3.20 12.16
CA LEU A 96 5.69 3.69 13.05
C LEU A 96 5.71 5.22 13.12
N GLY A 97 5.24 5.90 12.07
CA GLY A 97 5.06 7.35 12.04
C GLY A 97 5.27 7.97 10.66
N VAL A 98 5.09 9.29 10.61
CA VAL A 98 5.32 10.13 9.43
C VAL A 98 6.57 10.96 9.65
N GLU A 99 7.48 10.98 8.68
CA GLU A 99 8.68 11.81 8.67
C GLU A 99 8.50 12.97 7.68
N GLY A 100 8.46 14.20 8.20
CA GLY A 100 8.29 15.39 7.37
C GLY A 100 6.94 15.41 6.64
N THR A 101 6.95 15.72 5.34
CA THR A 101 5.73 15.89 4.54
C THR A 101 5.55 14.86 3.43
N ASP A 102 6.47 13.90 3.29
CA ASP A 102 6.53 12.99 2.14
C ASP A 102 6.86 11.53 2.50
N THR A 103 7.17 11.22 3.75
CA THR A 103 7.70 9.91 4.14
C THR A 103 6.85 9.24 5.21
N VAL A 104 6.50 7.97 5.01
CA VAL A 104 5.85 7.10 6.01
C VAL A 104 6.82 5.99 6.42
N ARG A 105 6.86 5.71 7.72
CA ARG A 105 7.54 4.53 8.28
C ARG A 105 6.53 3.58 8.87
N PHE A 106 6.69 2.31 8.56
CA PHE A 106 5.80 1.26 9.03
C PHE A 106 6.58 -0.04 9.16
N ARG A 107 6.05 -0.96 9.96
CA ARG A 107 6.52 -2.34 10.06
C ARG A 107 5.47 -3.26 9.47
N PHE A 108 5.93 -4.32 8.81
CA PHE A 108 5.05 -5.33 8.25
C PHE A 108 5.72 -6.71 8.34
N ILE A 109 6.15 -7.25 7.23
CA ILE A 109 6.73 -8.58 7.09
C ILE A 109 8.10 -8.75 7.77
N GLY A 110 8.29 -9.86 8.50
CA GLY A 110 9.58 -10.25 9.10
C GLY A 110 10.16 -9.21 10.07
N GLY A 111 9.31 -8.42 10.74
CA GLY A 111 9.75 -7.34 11.63
C GLY A 111 10.48 -6.19 10.91
N THR A 112 10.39 -6.13 9.59
CA THR A 112 11.14 -5.16 8.78
C THR A 112 10.53 -3.77 8.93
N ASP A 113 11.37 -2.80 9.30
CA ASP A 113 11.03 -1.39 9.24
C ASP A 113 11.15 -0.91 7.78
N TRP A 114 10.00 -0.63 7.19
CA TRP A 114 9.87 -0.08 5.86
C TRP A 114 9.79 1.44 5.91
N ARG A 115 10.33 2.04 4.85
CA ARG A 115 10.24 3.47 4.58
C ARG A 115 9.68 3.65 3.18
N LEU A 116 8.54 4.32 3.09
CA LEU A 116 7.95 4.78 1.85
C LEU A 116 8.13 6.29 1.73
N ARG A 117 8.63 6.76 0.60
CA ARG A 117 8.75 8.18 0.29
C ARG A 117 7.97 8.53 -0.96
N VAL A 118 7.00 9.42 -0.84
CA VAL A 118 6.26 10.01 -1.97
C VAL A 118 7.15 11.04 -2.67
N LEU A 119 7.22 10.96 -3.99
CA LEU A 119 8.06 11.80 -4.80
C LEU A 119 7.29 13.06 -5.22
N PRO A 120 7.92 14.25 -5.21
CA PRO A 120 7.27 15.49 -5.64
C PRO A 120 6.95 15.51 -7.13
N ARG A 121 7.59 14.66 -7.94
CA ARG A 121 7.34 14.46 -9.37
C ARG A 121 7.56 12.99 -9.72
N PRO A 122 6.84 12.44 -10.71
CA PRO A 122 7.08 11.08 -11.18
C PRO A 122 8.54 10.93 -11.65
N ARG A 123 9.16 9.82 -11.27
CA ARG A 123 10.47 9.42 -11.78
C ARG A 123 10.31 8.33 -12.82
N LEU A 124 11.12 8.39 -13.88
CA LEU A 124 11.18 7.33 -14.86
C LEU A 124 11.66 6.04 -14.20
N ARG A 125 10.96 4.94 -14.50
CA ARG A 125 11.31 3.60 -14.09
C ARG A 125 11.56 2.76 -15.33
N VAL A 126 12.62 1.96 -15.31
CA VAL A 126 12.82 0.94 -16.33
C VAL A 126 12.01 -0.29 -15.89
N PRO A 127 11.08 -0.79 -16.72
CA PRO A 127 10.37 -2.03 -16.41
C PRO A 127 11.41 -3.15 -16.20
N LEU A 128 11.22 -3.98 -15.17
CA LEU A 128 12.06 -5.15 -14.83
C LEU A 128 13.35 -4.90 -14.05
N LEU A 129 13.70 -3.65 -13.68
CA LEU A 129 14.77 -3.46 -12.71
C LEU A 129 14.34 -3.96 -11.31
N PRO A 130 15.24 -4.63 -10.57
CA PRO A 130 14.90 -5.20 -9.26
C PRO A 130 14.55 -4.08 -8.26
N GLU A 131 13.39 -4.23 -7.63
CA GLU A 131 12.96 -3.42 -6.48
C GLU A 131 13.63 -3.93 -5.20
N ALA A 132 13.35 -3.28 -4.06
CA ALA A 132 13.71 -3.84 -2.76
C ALA A 132 13.11 -5.24 -2.60
N ARG A 133 13.85 -6.16 -1.98
CA ARG A 133 13.40 -7.56 -1.78
C ARG A 133 12.03 -7.57 -1.09
N GLY A 134 11.07 -8.32 -1.63
CA GLY A 134 9.70 -8.41 -1.11
C GLY A 134 8.75 -7.32 -1.63
N VAL A 135 9.25 -6.38 -2.45
CA VAL A 135 8.42 -5.38 -3.14
C VAL A 135 8.21 -5.82 -4.58
N SER A 136 6.95 -5.83 -5.01
CA SER A 136 6.56 -6.04 -6.40
C SER A 136 5.71 -4.87 -6.90
N ARG A 137 5.76 -4.62 -8.21
CA ARG A 137 5.00 -3.57 -8.88
C ARG A 137 4.51 -4.08 -10.23
N PRO A 138 3.36 -3.59 -10.73
CA PRO A 138 2.96 -3.83 -12.10
C PRO A 138 3.97 -3.22 -13.08
N LEU A 139 3.89 -3.64 -14.35
CA LEU A 139 4.67 -3.06 -15.42
C LEU A 139 4.31 -1.58 -15.60
N GLY A 140 5.32 -0.71 -15.63
CA GLY A 140 5.14 0.73 -15.73
C GLY A 140 6.46 1.47 -15.92
N PHE A 141 6.37 2.64 -16.57
CA PHE A 141 7.50 3.50 -16.89
C PHE A 141 7.70 4.66 -15.92
N SER A 142 6.80 4.81 -14.94
CA SER A 142 6.87 5.84 -13.91
C SER A 142 6.69 5.22 -12.53
N ARG A 143 7.25 5.89 -11.52
CA ARG A 143 6.92 5.69 -10.11
C ARG A 143 6.72 7.04 -9.44
N HIS A 144 5.77 7.11 -8.53
CA HIS A 144 5.45 8.27 -7.73
C HIS A 144 5.86 8.11 -6.27
N PHE A 145 6.25 6.90 -5.85
CA PHE A 145 6.88 6.70 -4.55
C PHE A 145 8.03 5.68 -4.61
N GLU A 146 8.91 5.74 -3.62
CA GLU A 146 10.02 4.82 -3.42
C GLU A 146 9.78 4.03 -2.14
N ILE A 147 9.97 2.70 -2.20
CA ILE A 147 9.93 1.84 -1.03
C ILE A 147 11.35 1.36 -0.76
N SER A 148 11.77 1.48 0.49
CA SER A 148 13.03 0.92 0.97
C SER A 148 12.80 0.20 2.28
N GLY A 149 13.48 -0.93 2.44
CA GLY A 149 13.46 -1.75 3.65
C GLY A 149 14.66 -2.65 3.61
N ARG A 150 15.14 -3.07 4.79
CA ARG A 150 16.20 -4.07 4.91
C ARG A 150 15.59 -5.33 5.51
N PRO A 151 14.88 -6.15 4.72
CA PRO A 151 14.30 -7.37 5.24
C PRO A 151 15.41 -8.29 5.75
N GLN A 152 15.30 -8.68 7.02
CA GLN A 152 16.19 -9.64 7.63
C GLN A 152 15.90 -11.02 7.04
N ARG A 153 16.93 -11.83 6.76
CA ARG A 153 16.69 -13.22 6.38
C ARG A 153 16.10 -13.93 7.60
N GLU A 154 14.95 -14.58 7.46
CA GLU A 154 14.61 -15.64 8.40
C GLU A 154 15.76 -16.67 8.36
N PRO A 155 16.28 -17.10 9.52
CA PRO A 155 17.18 -18.24 9.52
C PRO A 155 16.43 -19.41 8.89
N ALA A 156 17.03 -20.02 7.87
CA ALA A 156 16.58 -21.33 7.40
C ALA A 156 16.79 -22.30 8.57
N ASP A 157 15.69 -22.82 9.10
CA ASP A 157 15.70 -23.98 10.01
C ASP A 157 15.79 -25.27 9.17
#